data_AF-U9TC68-F1
#
_entry.id   AF-U9TC68-F1
#
_cell.length_a   1.000
_cell.length_b   1.000
_cell.length_c   1.000
_cell.angle_alpha   90.00
_cell.angle_beta   90.00
_cell.angle_gamma   90.00
#
_symmetry.space_group_name_H-M   'P 1'
#
loop_
_entity.id
_entity.type
_entity.pdbx_description
1 polymer ?
#
loop_
_entity_poly.entity_id
_entity_poly.type
_entity_poly.pdbx_seq_one_letter_code
_entity_poly.pdbx_strand_id
1 'polypeptide(L)'
;MTKKAKKTKNTKNYSEDFNGTNKRYYFDDTEKLTLEKMGIDENNRHQFPLQDLKQMLICEQKAKSIAAITDKIIYAIKKIIFFTPNFNNNKPDASNYSCALLTDVNNDSWAIVYRPSYVKGIDDDLIVKKFPEYGKKNKTKRLETKIQSENPILAVMSDSEISLKDIIKFSVLVNELPSDVINNPDQYLLPLDIVSRPIANMSFRHYAIYLGNKKVVHITGEGTKCESWDEFYKPTSSSAGSSYFSFFSIFSSNLSMLGGTGNLTRHHPIIPFKKQEAIIEDISKAVTINYGKGTYSITSNNCEHLVNMCVLGINRSGQVDGKFWKPSFWLYKELKSEADELNYQNSFYRSYKSHIGNCIRRAGESRNYTRSKCEIEREKFDKRIELQPNPPCKIQ
;
A
#
# COMPACT_ATOMS: atom_id res chain seq x y z
N MET A 1 -15.07 -33.78 -38.45
CA MET A 1 -15.33 -32.89 -37.29
C MET A 1 -14.92 -33.60 -36.00
N THR A 2 -13.72 -33.35 -35.50
CA THR A 2 -13.21 -33.97 -34.26
C THR A 2 -13.46 -33.04 -33.07
N LYS A 3 -14.36 -33.45 -32.17
CA LYS A 3 -14.64 -32.75 -30.91
C LYS A 3 -13.43 -32.89 -29.97
N LYS A 4 -12.70 -31.79 -29.76
CA LYS A 4 -11.66 -31.72 -28.71
C LYS A 4 -12.34 -31.62 -27.35
N ALA A 5 -12.10 -32.62 -26.50
CA ALA A 5 -12.52 -32.63 -25.10
C ALA A 5 -11.75 -31.54 -24.31
N LYS A 6 -12.50 -30.64 -23.69
CA LYS A 6 -11.98 -29.56 -22.85
C LYS A 6 -11.62 -30.16 -21.48
N LYS A 7 -10.33 -30.40 -21.23
CA LYS A 7 -9.85 -30.82 -19.90
C LYS A 7 -10.01 -29.65 -18.92
N THR A 8 -10.96 -29.78 -17.99
CA THR A 8 -11.07 -28.92 -16.81
C THR A 8 -9.93 -29.25 -15.84
N LYS A 9 -9.09 -28.27 -15.54
CA LYS A 9 -7.99 -28.37 -14.57
C LYS A 9 -8.62 -28.22 -13.18
N ASN A 10 -8.67 -29.31 -12.41
CA ASN A 10 -9.10 -29.26 -11.01
C ASN A 10 -8.10 -28.45 -10.19
N THR A 11 -8.43 -27.20 -9.89
CA THR A 11 -7.78 -26.42 -8.85
C THR A 11 -8.23 -26.98 -7.50
N LYS A 12 -7.33 -27.65 -6.78
CA LYS A 12 -7.56 -28.01 -5.37
C LYS A 12 -7.75 -26.72 -4.57
N ASN A 13 -8.94 -26.52 -4.01
CA ASN A 13 -9.18 -25.50 -3.01
C ASN A 13 -8.59 -25.97 -1.69
N TYR A 14 -7.50 -25.35 -1.26
CA TYR A 14 -6.93 -25.55 0.06
C TYR A 14 -7.75 -24.76 1.07
N SER A 15 -8.71 -25.40 1.71
CA SER A 15 -9.33 -24.91 2.94
C SER A 15 -9.29 -26.04 3.96
N GLU A 16 -8.35 -26.00 4.89
CA GLU A 16 -8.41 -26.84 6.08
C GLU A 16 -8.00 -26.04 7.32
N ASP A 17 -8.90 -26.10 8.31
CA ASP A 17 -8.81 -25.50 9.62
C ASP A 17 -7.58 -25.99 10.39
N PHE A 18 -6.67 -25.06 10.66
CA PHE A 18 -5.49 -25.23 11.50
C PHE A 18 -5.85 -25.17 12.99
N ASN A 19 -6.54 -26.17 13.53
CA ASN A 19 -6.74 -26.28 14.98
C ASN A 19 -5.78 -27.28 15.64
N GLY A 20 -4.75 -26.71 16.29
CA GLY A 20 -4.24 -27.01 17.65
C GLY A 20 -3.84 -28.43 18.10
N THR A 21 -4.23 -29.52 17.45
CA THR A 21 -3.94 -30.87 17.94
C THR A 21 -2.91 -31.54 17.06
N ASN A 22 -1.63 -31.52 17.49
CA ASN A 22 -0.54 -32.47 17.21
C ASN A 22 -0.53 -33.24 15.87
N LYS A 23 -1.08 -32.68 14.80
CA LYS A 23 -0.98 -33.21 13.45
C LYS A 23 0.44 -32.95 13.04
N ARG A 24 1.24 -34.03 12.95
CA ARG A 24 2.50 -34.00 12.22
C ARG A 24 2.16 -33.45 10.84
N TYR A 25 2.58 -32.22 10.56
CA TYR A 25 2.38 -31.61 9.26
C TYR A 25 3.28 -32.35 8.27
N TYR A 26 2.66 -33.16 7.43
CA TYR A 26 3.34 -33.82 6.34
C TYR A 26 3.20 -32.95 5.09
N PHE A 27 4.32 -32.70 4.41
CA PHE A 27 4.28 -32.20 3.04
C PHE A 27 3.79 -33.32 2.15
N ASP A 28 2.84 -33.03 1.26
CA ASP A 28 2.50 -33.99 0.20
C ASP A 28 3.64 -34.10 -0.82
N ASP A 29 3.62 -35.11 -1.67
CA ASP A 29 4.72 -35.35 -2.62
C ASP A 29 4.85 -34.22 -3.66
N THR A 30 3.77 -33.48 -3.94
CA THR A 30 3.81 -32.32 -4.83
C THR A 30 4.48 -31.13 -4.16
N GLU A 31 4.21 -30.89 -2.88
CA GLU A 31 4.86 -29.87 -2.06
C GLU A 31 6.36 -30.18 -1.90
N LYS A 32 6.71 -31.42 -1.59
CA LYS A 32 8.12 -31.86 -1.51
C LYS A 32 8.86 -31.62 -2.82
N LEU A 33 8.30 -32.06 -3.94
CA LEU A 33 8.90 -31.87 -5.26
C LEU A 33 9.05 -30.37 -5.61
N THR A 34 8.11 -29.54 -5.17
CA THR A 34 8.17 -28.09 -5.40
C THR A 34 9.28 -27.45 -4.58
N LEU A 35 9.42 -27.82 -3.31
CA LEU A 35 10.52 -27.38 -2.43
C LEU A 35 11.87 -27.85 -2.97
N GLU A 36 11.99 -29.10 -3.42
CA GLU A 36 13.21 -29.64 -4.02
C GLU A 36 13.66 -28.84 -5.24
N LYS A 37 12.72 -28.47 -6.12
CA LYS A 37 13.02 -27.60 -7.27
C LYS A 37 13.52 -26.21 -6.87
N MET A 38 13.09 -25.68 -5.72
CA MET A 38 13.61 -24.42 -5.19
C MET A 38 15.00 -24.58 -4.53
N GLY A 39 15.49 -25.81 -4.34
CA GLY A 39 16.74 -26.11 -3.66
C GLY A 39 16.58 -26.56 -2.20
N ILE A 40 15.37 -26.97 -1.78
CA ILE A 40 15.09 -27.48 -0.44
C ILE A 40 14.80 -28.99 -0.50
N ASP A 41 15.77 -29.80 -0.09
CA ASP A 41 15.69 -31.27 -0.08
C ASP A 41 15.50 -31.80 1.35
N GLU A 42 15.43 -33.12 1.52
CA GLU A 42 15.30 -33.73 2.84
C GLU A 42 16.48 -33.44 3.77
N ASN A 43 17.67 -33.21 3.21
CA ASN A 43 18.90 -32.97 3.96
C ASN A 43 18.95 -31.57 4.56
N ASN A 44 18.35 -30.56 3.93
CA ASN A 44 18.38 -29.18 4.41
C ASN A 44 17.01 -28.64 4.88
N ARG A 45 15.90 -29.36 4.65
CA ARG A 45 14.55 -28.92 5.04
C ARG A 45 14.43 -28.54 6.52
N HIS A 46 15.12 -29.26 7.41
CA HIS A 46 15.09 -29.02 8.85
C HIS A 46 15.70 -27.67 9.28
N GLN A 47 16.40 -26.98 8.38
CA GLN A 47 16.97 -25.65 8.63
C GLN A 47 15.93 -24.53 8.54
N PHE A 48 14.75 -24.81 7.97
CA PHE A 48 13.69 -23.83 7.76
C PHE A 48 12.50 -24.12 8.68
N PRO A 49 11.91 -23.09 9.31
CA PRO A 49 10.63 -23.21 9.99
C PRO A 49 9.55 -23.74 9.04
N LEU A 50 8.67 -24.59 9.55
CA LEU A 50 7.55 -25.15 8.77
C LEU A 50 6.67 -24.05 8.14
N GLN A 51 6.42 -22.96 8.88
CA GLN A 51 5.65 -21.81 8.40
C GLN A 51 6.29 -21.19 7.15
N ASP A 52 7.61 -20.97 7.19
CA ASP A 52 8.35 -20.39 6.08
C ASP A 52 8.28 -21.27 4.83
N LEU A 53 8.43 -22.59 4.99
CA LEU A 53 8.31 -23.56 3.89
C LEU A 53 6.90 -23.53 3.27
N LYS A 54 5.85 -23.43 4.09
CA LYS A 54 4.47 -23.30 3.59
C LYS A 54 4.27 -21.96 2.89
N GLN A 55 4.85 -20.87 3.38
CA GLN A 55 4.78 -19.57 2.73
C GLN A 55 5.51 -19.54 1.38
N MET A 56 6.63 -20.25 1.22
CA MET A 56 7.28 -20.40 -0.09
C MET A 56 6.38 -21.08 -1.10
N LEU A 57 5.69 -22.16 -0.69
CA LEU A 57 4.76 -22.89 -1.53
C LEU A 57 3.58 -22.00 -1.97
N ILE A 58 3.04 -21.19 -1.04
CA ILE A 58 1.99 -20.21 -1.33
C ILE A 58 2.49 -19.16 -2.33
N CYS A 59 3.67 -18.57 -2.09
CA CYS A 59 4.28 -17.58 -2.97
C CYS A 59 4.47 -18.12 -4.39
N GLU A 60 4.96 -19.35 -4.52
CA GLU A 60 5.16 -19.98 -5.83
C GLU A 60 3.83 -20.29 -6.52
N GLN A 61 2.85 -20.85 -5.80
CA GLN A 61 1.52 -21.08 -6.37
C GLN A 61 0.90 -19.76 -6.88
N LYS A 62 1.05 -18.67 -6.12
CA LYS A 62 0.61 -17.34 -6.53
C LYS A 62 1.37 -16.85 -7.76
N ALA A 63 2.69 -16.95 -7.76
CA ALA A 63 3.55 -16.57 -8.89
C ALA A 63 3.13 -17.27 -10.19
N LYS A 64 2.80 -18.56 -10.12
CA LYS A 64 2.31 -19.36 -11.25
C LYS A 64 0.92 -18.95 -11.75
N SER A 65 0.05 -18.53 -10.83
CA SER A 65 -1.33 -18.17 -11.15
C SER A 65 -1.50 -16.77 -11.75
N ILE A 66 -0.49 -15.92 -11.62
CA ILE A 66 -0.56 -14.51 -12.00
C ILE A 66 0.23 -14.29 -13.30
N ALA A 67 -0.51 -14.06 -14.40
CA ALA A 67 0.06 -13.82 -15.72
C ALA A 67 1.12 -12.69 -15.72
N ALA A 68 0.90 -11.62 -14.96
CA ALA A 68 1.83 -10.51 -14.84
C ALA A 68 3.22 -10.89 -14.28
N ILE A 69 3.34 -12.04 -13.60
CA ILE A 69 4.62 -12.63 -13.17
C ILE A 69 5.14 -13.58 -14.26
N THR A 70 4.34 -14.56 -14.68
CA THR A 70 4.77 -15.62 -15.61
C THR A 70 5.16 -15.08 -16.99
N ASP A 71 4.46 -14.06 -17.49
CA ASP A 71 4.70 -13.49 -18.80
C ASP A 71 5.97 -12.63 -18.82
N LYS A 72 6.36 -12.07 -17.66
CA LYS A 72 7.55 -11.23 -17.52
C LYS A 72 8.81 -12.04 -17.22
N ILE A 73 8.69 -13.09 -16.39
CA ILE A 73 9.83 -13.85 -15.87
C ILE A 73 9.93 -15.19 -16.60
N ILE A 74 10.46 -15.14 -17.82
CA ILE A 74 10.53 -16.30 -18.73
C ILE A 74 11.81 -17.14 -18.59
N TYR A 75 12.85 -16.57 -17.96
CA TYR A 75 14.16 -17.20 -17.80
C TYR A 75 14.22 -18.09 -16.56
N ALA A 76 15.10 -19.08 -16.58
CA ALA A 76 15.36 -19.91 -15.41
C ALA A 76 15.97 -19.06 -14.28
N ILE A 77 15.52 -19.33 -13.06
CA ILE A 77 15.93 -18.69 -11.82
C ILE A 77 17.00 -19.53 -11.16
N LYS A 78 18.12 -18.90 -10.82
CA LYS A 78 19.25 -19.56 -10.14
C LYS A 78 19.40 -19.14 -8.68
N LYS A 79 18.68 -18.09 -8.26
CA LYS A 79 18.68 -17.61 -6.88
C LYS A 79 17.35 -16.96 -6.54
N ILE A 80 16.87 -17.25 -5.34
CA ILE A 80 15.62 -16.71 -4.79
C ILE A 80 15.92 -16.18 -3.39
N ILE A 81 15.47 -14.97 -3.07
CA ILE A 81 15.50 -14.43 -1.71
C ILE A 81 14.07 -14.10 -1.31
N PHE A 82 13.55 -14.79 -0.31
CA PHE A 82 12.28 -14.51 0.33
C PHE A 82 12.50 -13.72 1.62
N PHE A 83 11.64 -12.73 1.87
CA PHE A 83 11.64 -11.99 3.12
C PHE A 83 10.31 -11.27 3.35
N THR A 84 10.04 -11.01 4.62
CA THR A 84 9.00 -10.08 5.06
C THR A 84 9.61 -8.68 5.11
N PRO A 85 9.03 -7.68 4.43
CA PRO A 85 9.54 -6.32 4.51
C PRO A 85 9.27 -5.70 5.88
N ASN A 86 10.14 -4.77 6.30
CA ASN A 86 10.06 -4.13 7.62
C ASN A 86 8.77 -3.33 7.85
N PHE A 87 8.09 -2.90 6.78
CA PHE A 87 6.81 -2.21 6.90
C PHE A 87 5.65 -3.12 7.32
N ASN A 88 5.84 -4.46 7.39
CA ASN A 88 4.89 -5.38 8.03
C ASN A 88 5.02 -5.45 9.56
N ASN A 89 6.06 -4.83 10.17
CA ASN A 89 6.36 -5.03 11.60
C ASN A 89 5.33 -4.41 12.56
N ASN A 90 4.36 -3.66 12.06
CA ASN A 90 3.27 -3.12 12.86
C ASN A 90 1.99 -3.84 12.48
N LYS A 91 1.37 -4.45 13.50
CA LYS A 91 0.24 -5.41 13.46
C LYS A 91 -0.61 -5.33 12.19
N PRO A 92 -0.93 -6.49 11.57
CA PRO A 92 -1.47 -6.58 10.22
C PRO A 92 -2.74 -5.76 10.09
N ASP A 93 -2.58 -4.62 9.44
CA ASP A 93 -3.58 -4.00 8.60
C ASP A 93 -3.97 -5.02 7.52
N ALA A 94 -4.91 -5.93 7.83
CA ALA A 94 -5.66 -6.69 6.84
C ALA A 94 -4.86 -7.53 5.80
N SER A 95 -3.53 -7.59 5.88
CA SER A 95 -2.69 -8.06 4.79
C SER A 95 -1.21 -8.04 5.21
N ASN A 96 -0.44 -9.01 4.71
CA ASN A 96 1.01 -9.05 4.86
C ASN A 96 1.63 -9.00 3.46
N TYR A 97 2.62 -8.12 3.29
CA TYR A 97 3.40 -8.13 2.06
C TYR A 97 4.39 -9.29 2.09
N SER A 98 4.39 -10.09 1.02
CA SER A 98 5.44 -11.05 0.74
C SER A 98 6.35 -10.49 -0.34
N CYS A 99 7.66 -10.47 -0.07
CA CYS A 99 8.65 -10.01 -1.02
C CYS A 99 9.51 -11.18 -1.50
N ALA A 100 9.79 -11.20 -2.80
CA ALA A 100 10.76 -12.10 -3.41
C ALA A 100 11.70 -11.31 -4.31
N LEU A 101 13.01 -11.55 -4.16
CA LEU A 101 14.03 -11.15 -5.14
C LEU A 101 14.50 -12.38 -5.89
N LEU A 102 14.23 -12.43 -7.19
CA LEU A 102 14.66 -13.52 -8.06
C LEU A 102 15.88 -13.06 -8.85
N THR A 103 16.86 -13.92 -9.06
CA THR A 103 17.94 -13.68 -10.02
C THR A 103 17.90 -14.77 -11.08
N ASP A 104 17.77 -14.34 -12.33
CA ASP A 104 17.75 -15.26 -13.46
C ASP A 104 19.16 -15.67 -13.92
N VAL A 105 19.22 -16.63 -14.83
CA VAL A 105 20.47 -17.12 -15.42
C VAL A 105 21.28 -16.02 -16.13
N ASN A 106 20.62 -14.95 -16.60
CA ASN A 106 21.27 -13.80 -17.25
C ASN A 106 21.86 -12.80 -16.26
N ASN A 107 21.71 -13.03 -14.95
CA ASN A 107 22.05 -12.09 -13.87
C ASN A 107 21.16 -10.84 -13.81
N ASP A 108 19.96 -10.88 -14.38
CA ASP A 108 18.97 -9.86 -14.11
C ASP A 108 18.26 -10.21 -12.79
N SER A 109 17.98 -9.20 -11.98
CA SER A 109 17.19 -9.40 -10.76
C SER A 109 15.75 -8.93 -10.98
N TRP A 110 14.82 -9.58 -10.32
CA TRP A 110 13.40 -9.24 -10.34
C TRP A 110 12.94 -9.02 -8.90
N ALA A 111 12.31 -7.88 -8.63
CA ALA A 111 11.59 -7.68 -7.39
C ALA A 111 10.11 -7.95 -7.60
N ILE A 112 9.58 -8.85 -6.77
CA ILE A 112 8.17 -9.15 -6.67
C ILE A 112 7.74 -8.71 -5.27
N VAL A 113 6.76 -7.81 -5.22
CA VAL A 113 6.09 -7.41 -3.98
C VAL A 113 4.62 -7.73 -4.16
N TYR A 114 4.10 -8.60 -3.31
CA TYR A 114 2.73 -9.07 -3.40
C TYR A 114 2.02 -8.90 -2.07
N ARG A 115 0.84 -8.30 -2.11
CA ARG A 115 -0.08 -8.21 -0.99
C ARG A 115 -1.40 -8.87 -1.39
N PRO A 116 -1.72 -10.06 -0.87
CA PRO A 116 -3.05 -10.60 -1.02
C PRO A 116 -4.06 -9.70 -0.31
N SER A 117 -5.18 -9.43 -0.96
CA SER A 117 -6.31 -8.76 -0.34
C SER A 117 -7.19 -9.76 0.37
N TYR A 118 -7.33 -9.58 1.67
CA TYR A 118 -8.30 -10.32 2.48
C TYR A 118 -9.58 -9.53 2.69
N VAL A 119 -9.74 -8.41 2.00
CA VAL A 119 -10.92 -7.55 2.11
C VAL A 119 -11.74 -7.69 0.85
N LYS A 120 -12.99 -8.11 1.02
CA LYS A 120 -13.93 -8.24 -0.10
C LYS A 120 -14.07 -6.89 -0.82
N GLY A 121 -13.93 -6.90 -2.15
CA GLY A 121 -14.04 -5.70 -2.98
C GLY A 121 -12.77 -4.84 -3.03
N ILE A 122 -11.66 -5.31 -2.45
CA ILE A 122 -10.34 -4.71 -2.60
C ILE A 122 -9.46 -5.73 -3.32
N ASP A 123 -8.77 -5.29 -4.37
CA ASP A 123 -7.89 -6.14 -5.16
C ASP A 123 -6.56 -6.40 -4.45
N ASP A 124 -5.90 -7.50 -4.83
CA ASP A 124 -4.53 -7.78 -4.45
C ASP A 124 -3.60 -6.69 -4.99
N ASP A 125 -2.54 -6.39 -4.24
CA ASP A 125 -1.47 -5.56 -4.78
C ASP A 125 -0.35 -6.42 -5.37
N LEU A 126 0.19 -5.96 -6.49
CA LEU A 126 1.28 -6.63 -7.16
C LEU A 126 2.23 -5.64 -7.84
N ILE A 127 3.51 -5.76 -7.50
CA ILE A 127 4.60 -5.17 -8.27
C ILE A 127 5.52 -6.27 -8.78
N VAL A 128 5.84 -6.19 -10.06
CA VAL A 128 6.84 -7.03 -10.72
C VAL A 128 7.78 -6.13 -11.51
N LYS A 129 9.01 -5.97 -11.02
CA LYS A 129 10.01 -5.05 -11.58
C LYS A 129 11.32 -5.76 -11.90
N LYS A 130 11.82 -5.55 -13.12
CA LYS A 130 13.13 -5.99 -13.58
C LYS A 130 14.21 -4.97 -13.24
N PHE A 131 15.37 -5.47 -12.80
CA PHE A 131 16.60 -4.74 -12.53
C PHE A 131 17.74 -5.41 -13.31
N PRO A 132 18.03 -4.93 -14.54
CA PRO A 132 19.06 -5.51 -15.37
C PRO A 132 20.42 -5.52 -14.70
N GLU A 133 21.15 -6.63 -14.79
CA GLU A 133 22.49 -6.81 -14.22
C GLU A 133 22.62 -6.75 -12.68
N TYR A 134 21.52 -6.64 -11.93
CA TYR A 134 21.58 -6.58 -10.47
C TYR A 134 21.94 -7.91 -9.80
N GLY A 135 21.93 -9.02 -10.56
CA GLY A 135 22.47 -10.31 -10.13
C GLY A 135 23.99 -10.35 -10.09
N LYS A 136 24.68 -9.34 -10.65
CA LYS A 136 26.14 -9.19 -10.55
C LYS A 136 26.51 -8.57 -9.19
N LYS A 137 27.50 -9.17 -8.50
CA LYS A 137 28.13 -8.79 -7.21
C LYS A 137 27.48 -7.61 -6.42
N ASN A 138 27.00 -7.92 -5.21
CA ASN A 138 26.49 -7.00 -4.16
C ASN A 138 25.29 -6.09 -4.50
N LYS A 139 24.87 -5.98 -5.76
CA LYS A 139 23.73 -5.14 -6.15
C LYS A 139 22.39 -5.69 -5.64
N THR A 140 22.18 -7.01 -5.62
CA THR A 140 20.97 -7.63 -5.04
C THR A 140 20.82 -7.31 -3.55
N LYS A 141 21.92 -7.36 -2.77
CA LYS A 141 21.91 -7.02 -1.34
C LYS A 141 21.56 -5.55 -1.14
N ARG A 142 22.09 -4.65 -1.98
CA ARG A 142 21.74 -3.22 -1.95
C ARG A 142 20.26 -2.99 -2.25
N LEU A 143 19.69 -3.70 -3.23
CA LEU A 143 18.26 -3.64 -3.55
C LEU A 143 17.42 -4.12 -2.37
N GLU A 144 17.78 -5.26 -1.77
CA GLU A 144 17.12 -5.80 -0.57
C GLU A 144 17.14 -4.81 0.60
N THR A 145 18.32 -4.28 0.95
CA THR A 145 18.47 -3.29 2.03
C THR A 145 17.61 -2.06 1.79
N LYS A 146 17.49 -1.61 0.54
CA LYS A 146 16.62 -0.49 0.21
C LYS A 146 15.14 -0.87 0.37
N ILE A 147 14.69 -2.06 -0.03
CA ILE A 147 13.29 -2.52 0.17
C ILE A 147 12.99 -2.69 1.67
N GLN A 148 13.97 -3.03 2.48
CA GLN A 148 13.84 -3.10 3.94
C GLN A 148 14.01 -1.74 4.62
N SER A 149 14.35 -0.68 3.89
CA SER A 149 14.53 0.66 4.48
C SER A 149 13.21 1.27 4.93
N GLU A 150 13.27 2.43 5.59
CA GLU A 150 12.08 3.18 5.99
C GLU A 150 11.28 3.72 4.80
N ASN A 151 11.91 3.78 3.62
CA ASN A 151 11.31 4.27 2.39
C ASN A 151 11.57 3.27 1.24
N PRO A 152 10.88 2.12 1.27
CA PRO A 152 11.14 1.00 0.38
C PRO A 152 10.95 1.33 -1.10
N ILE A 153 10.19 2.38 -1.41
CA ILE A 153 9.97 2.77 -2.79
C ILE A 153 11.22 3.33 -3.45
N LEU A 154 12.10 3.97 -2.67
CA LEU A 154 13.39 4.44 -3.16
C LEU A 154 14.26 3.26 -3.61
N ALA A 155 14.02 2.05 -3.10
CA ALA A 155 14.65 0.83 -3.58
C ALA A 155 14.30 0.48 -5.00
N VAL A 156 13.03 0.61 -5.32
CA VAL A 156 12.48 0.27 -6.65
C VAL A 156 12.90 1.33 -7.68
N MET A 157 13.33 2.51 -7.21
CA MET A 157 13.53 3.70 -8.02
C MET A 157 14.99 4.05 -8.34
N SER A 158 15.99 3.49 -7.64
CA SER A 158 17.24 4.23 -7.38
C SER A 158 18.28 4.39 -8.50
N ASP A 159 18.06 3.91 -9.72
CA ASP A 159 19.15 3.89 -10.73
C ASP A 159 18.74 4.47 -12.10
N SER A 160 17.58 5.15 -12.22
CA SER A 160 17.19 5.80 -13.49
C SER A 160 16.32 7.02 -13.28
N GLU A 161 16.32 7.90 -14.29
CA GLU A 161 15.58 9.16 -14.50
C GLU A 161 14.04 8.99 -14.45
N ILE A 162 13.51 8.34 -13.41
CA ILE A 162 12.08 8.07 -13.28
C ILE A 162 11.37 9.36 -12.88
N SER A 163 10.42 9.81 -13.70
CA SER A 163 9.63 11.00 -13.42
C SER A 163 8.68 10.76 -12.24
N LEU A 164 8.28 11.82 -11.52
CA LEU A 164 7.29 11.70 -10.44
C LEU A 164 5.97 11.06 -10.91
N LYS A 165 5.57 11.33 -12.15
CA LYS A 165 4.38 10.72 -12.74
C LYS A 165 4.51 9.20 -12.79
N ASP A 166 5.70 8.71 -13.09
CA ASP A 166 5.99 7.28 -13.07
C ASP A 166 6.04 6.75 -11.64
N ILE A 167 6.61 7.51 -10.69
CA ILE A 167 6.58 7.17 -9.25
C ILE A 167 5.13 6.97 -8.80
N ILE A 168 4.25 7.94 -9.02
CA ILE A 168 2.84 7.85 -8.62
C ILE A 168 2.17 6.68 -9.35
N LYS A 169 2.42 6.52 -10.66
CA LYS A 169 1.82 5.42 -11.45
C LYS A 169 2.24 4.02 -11.00
N PHE A 170 3.49 3.84 -10.58
CA PHE A 170 3.98 2.54 -10.11
C PHE A 170 3.55 2.20 -8.69
N SER A 171 3.08 3.19 -7.96
CA SER A 171 2.99 3.09 -6.51
C SER A 171 1.59 3.35 -6.01
N VAL A 172 0.69 3.86 -6.85
CA VAL A 172 -0.67 4.19 -6.49
C VAL A 172 -1.62 3.51 -7.46
N LEU A 173 -2.46 2.60 -6.95
CA LEU A 173 -3.61 2.09 -7.70
C LEU A 173 -4.75 3.08 -7.61
N VAL A 174 -5.18 3.58 -8.77
CA VAL A 174 -6.28 4.52 -8.91
C VAL A 174 -7.52 3.75 -9.34
N ASN A 175 -8.52 3.71 -8.47
CA ASN A 175 -9.77 2.98 -8.70
C ASN A 175 -10.97 3.88 -8.47
N GLU A 176 -11.89 3.93 -9.44
CA GLU A 176 -13.20 4.52 -9.19
C GLU A 176 -13.98 3.66 -8.20
N LEU A 177 -14.56 4.31 -7.20
CA LEU A 177 -15.30 3.65 -6.13
C LEU A 177 -16.78 3.55 -6.51
N PRO A 178 -17.46 2.43 -6.16
CA PRO A 178 -18.89 2.31 -6.37
C PRO A 178 -19.65 3.31 -5.48
N SER A 179 -20.86 3.69 -5.89
CA SER A 179 -21.69 4.65 -5.15
C SER A 179 -21.99 4.23 -3.70
N ASP A 180 -22.01 2.92 -3.42
CA ASP A 180 -22.25 2.40 -2.07
C ASP A 180 -21.17 2.80 -1.06
N VAL A 181 -19.97 3.20 -1.53
CA VAL A 181 -18.89 3.71 -0.67
C VAL A 181 -19.32 4.92 0.16
N ILE A 182 -20.31 5.67 -0.30
CA ILE A 182 -20.85 6.83 0.42
C ILE A 182 -21.39 6.39 1.78
N ASN A 183 -22.12 5.30 1.83
CA ASN A 183 -22.75 4.81 3.05
C ASN A 183 -21.87 3.80 3.80
N ASN A 184 -21.00 3.10 3.06
CA ASN A 184 -20.19 1.97 3.53
C ASN A 184 -18.69 2.12 3.21
N PRO A 185 -18.02 3.22 3.56
CA PRO A 185 -16.63 3.47 3.15
C PRO A 185 -15.65 2.41 3.65
N ASP A 186 -15.88 1.85 4.84
CA ASP A 186 -15.04 0.80 5.44
C ASP A 186 -15.01 -0.51 4.62
N GLN A 187 -15.98 -0.74 3.73
CA GLN A 187 -15.98 -1.91 2.85
C GLN A 187 -15.03 -1.75 1.66
N TYR A 188 -14.78 -0.52 1.21
CA TYR A 188 -14.07 -0.24 -0.03
C TYR A 188 -12.71 0.44 0.16
N LEU A 189 -12.49 1.06 1.32
CA LEU A 189 -11.29 1.82 1.63
C LEU A 189 -10.51 1.12 2.74
N LEU A 190 -9.20 1.01 2.61
CA LEU A 190 -8.30 0.64 3.70
C LEU A 190 -7.89 1.91 4.48
N PRO A 191 -7.58 1.79 5.78
CA PRO A 191 -6.93 2.89 6.48
C PRO A 191 -5.67 3.34 5.74
N LEU A 192 -5.44 4.65 5.74
CA LEU A 192 -4.39 5.36 5.02
C LEU A 192 -4.52 5.40 3.49
N ASP A 193 -5.62 4.88 2.93
CA ASP A 193 -5.97 5.17 1.54
C ASP A 193 -6.14 6.67 1.34
N ILE A 194 -5.62 7.17 0.22
CA ILE A 194 -5.92 8.51 -0.24
C ILE A 194 -7.25 8.44 -1.01
N VAL A 195 -8.19 9.30 -0.67
CA VAL A 195 -9.47 9.41 -1.38
C VAL A 195 -9.57 10.77 -2.03
N SER A 196 -10.22 10.83 -3.19
CA SER A 196 -10.48 12.09 -3.87
C SER A 196 -11.90 12.15 -4.42
N ARG A 197 -12.50 13.33 -4.40
CA ARG A 197 -13.80 13.63 -5.00
C ARG A 197 -13.75 14.87 -5.88
N PRO A 198 -14.60 15.01 -6.90
CA PRO A 198 -14.71 16.26 -7.65
C PRO A 198 -15.19 17.42 -6.77
N ILE A 199 -14.72 18.62 -7.09
CA ILE A 199 -15.21 19.89 -6.51
C ILE A 199 -16.11 20.56 -7.54
N ALA A 200 -17.42 20.61 -7.25
CA ALA A 200 -18.42 21.16 -8.16
C ALA A 200 -18.22 20.67 -9.61
N ASN A 201 -18.24 21.57 -10.59
CA ASN A 201 -17.98 21.28 -12.01
C ASN A 201 -16.54 21.65 -12.44
N MET A 202 -15.60 21.77 -11.49
CA MET A 202 -14.22 22.12 -11.78
C MET A 202 -13.38 20.88 -12.11
N SER A 203 -12.25 21.08 -12.81
CA SER A 203 -11.25 20.03 -13.04
C SER A 203 -10.46 19.65 -11.78
N PHE A 204 -10.69 20.35 -10.67
CA PHE A 204 -10.03 20.09 -9.39
C PHE A 204 -10.80 19.05 -8.56
N ARG A 205 -10.03 18.29 -7.80
CA ARG A 205 -10.52 17.28 -6.88
C ARG A 205 -10.09 17.64 -5.46
N HIS A 206 -10.96 17.35 -4.50
CA HIS A 206 -10.68 17.45 -3.08
C HIS A 206 -10.15 16.11 -2.56
N TYR A 207 -9.06 16.14 -1.80
CA TYR A 207 -8.37 14.95 -1.32
C TYR A 207 -8.44 14.82 0.19
N ALA A 208 -8.48 13.58 0.69
CA ALA A 208 -8.37 13.25 2.10
C ALA A 208 -7.62 11.93 2.31
N ILE A 209 -7.18 11.70 3.54
CA ILE A 209 -6.63 10.42 4.01
C ILE A 209 -7.74 9.71 4.79
N TYR A 210 -8.10 8.51 4.36
CA TYR A 210 -9.07 7.69 5.08
C TYR A 210 -8.43 7.10 6.34
N LEU A 211 -9.05 7.28 7.51
CA LEU A 211 -8.54 6.73 8.77
C LEU A 211 -9.24 5.43 9.18
N GLY A 212 -10.32 5.05 8.48
CA GLY A 212 -11.23 4.00 8.92
C GLY A 212 -12.32 4.50 9.85
N ASN A 213 -13.35 3.68 10.06
CA ASN A 213 -14.49 3.98 10.92
C ASN A 213 -15.18 5.31 10.53
N LYS A 214 -15.39 5.50 9.21
CA LYS A 214 -15.99 6.72 8.64
C LYS A 214 -15.30 8.01 9.08
N LYS A 215 -13.97 7.99 9.27
CA LYS A 215 -13.17 9.18 9.59
C LYS A 215 -12.14 9.45 8.50
N VAL A 216 -11.89 10.73 8.27
CA VAL A 216 -10.89 11.20 7.32
C VAL A 216 -10.11 12.38 7.87
N VAL A 217 -8.91 12.60 7.34
CA VAL A 217 -8.15 13.85 7.52
C VAL A 217 -7.99 14.55 6.20
N HIS A 218 -8.29 15.84 6.17
CA HIS A 218 -8.03 16.71 5.04
C HIS A 218 -7.82 18.15 5.49
N ILE A 219 -7.44 18.99 4.55
CA ILE A 219 -7.26 20.43 4.74
C ILE A 219 -8.43 21.19 4.11
N THR A 220 -8.85 22.27 4.76
CA THR A 220 -9.77 23.27 4.24
C THR A 220 -9.16 24.67 4.39
N GLY A 221 -9.92 25.73 4.08
CA GLY A 221 -9.49 27.10 4.38
C GLY A 221 -9.26 27.38 5.87
N GLU A 222 -9.82 26.55 6.76
CA GLU A 222 -9.59 26.62 8.21
C GLU A 222 -8.31 25.90 8.66
N GLY A 223 -7.64 25.20 7.74
CA GLY A 223 -6.48 24.35 7.97
C GLY A 223 -6.84 22.86 8.02
N THR A 224 -5.93 22.05 8.57
CA THR A 224 -6.01 20.59 8.58
C THR A 224 -6.82 20.07 9.75
N LYS A 225 -7.83 19.23 9.47
CA LYS A 225 -8.77 18.70 10.47
C LYS A 225 -9.11 17.23 10.23
N CYS A 226 -9.54 16.58 11.31
CA CYS A 226 -10.11 15.23 11.30
C CYS A 226 -11.64 15.35 11.32
N GLU A 227 -12.31 14.89 10.28
CA GLU A 227 -13.76 15.00 10.11
C GLU A 227 -14.40 13.63 9.86
N SER A 228 -15.73 13.59 9.94
CA SER A 228 -16.49 12.43 9.48
C SER A 228 -16.41 12.29 7.95
N TRP A 229 -16.57 11.05 7.48
CA TRP A 229 -16.71 10.74 6.07
C TRP A 229 -17.86 11.52 5.42
N ASP A 230 -18.97 11.67 6.15
CA ASP A 230 -20.15 12.40 5.67
C ASP A 230 -19.86 13.89 5.49
N GLU A 231 -19.14 14.52 6.42
CA GLU A 231 -18.72 15.93 6.29
C GLU A 231 -17.76 16.13 5.11
N PHE A 232 -16.84 15.18 4.89
CA PHE A 232 -15.95 15.23 3.74
C PHE A 232 -16.70 15.06 2.42
N TYR A 233 -17.62 14.09 2.34
CA TYR A 233 -18.36 13.77 1.12
C TYR A 233 -19.48 14.79 0.81
N LYS A 234 -20.24 15.20 1.83
CA LYS A 234 -21.33 16.19 1.79
C LYS A 234 -20.98 17.38 2.69
N PRO A 235 -20.08 18.27 2.25
CA PRO A 235 -19.77 19.45 3.03
C PRO A 235 -21.05 20.28 3.22
N THR A 236 -21.41 20.55 4.47
CA THR A 236 -22.48 21.49 4.79
C THR A 236 -21.96 22.92 4.62
N SER A 237 -22.85 23.86 4.32
CA SER A 237 -22.51 25.28 4.17
C SER A 237 -21.79 25.86 5.40
N SER A 238 -21.96 25.25 6.57
CA SER A 238 -21.33 25.62 7.85
C SER A 238 -19.94 25.03 8.08
N SER A 239 -19.55 23.92 7.42
CA SER A 239 -18.22 23.29 7.58
C SER A 239 -17.23 23.65 6.47
N ALA A 240 -17.70 24.35 5.44
CA ALA A 240 -16.89 24.96 4.40
C ALA A 240 -16.30 26.29 4.90
N GLY A 241 -15.09 26.21 5.48
CA GLY A 241 -14.36 27.34 6.05
C GLY A 241 -14.48 28.65 5.29
N SER A 242 -14.78 29.72 6.03
CA SER A 242 -15.46 30.93 5.58
C SER A 242 -14.66 31.93 4.73
N SER A 243 -13.41 31.67 4.35
CA SER A 243 -12.60 32.68 3.64
C SER A 243 -12.56 32.52 2.12
N TYR A 244 -12.65 31.31 1.57
CA TYR A 244 -12.52 31.07 0.12
C TYR A 244 -13.78 30.48 -0.53
N PHE A 245 -14.58 29.72 0.21
CA PHE A 245 -15.90 29.27 -0.28
C PHE A 245 -16.91 30.43 -0.35
N SER A 246 -16.62 31.56 0.29
CA SER A 246 -17.38 32.80 0.13
C SER A 246 -17.29 33.38 -1.29
N PHE A 247 -16.16 33.19 -1.98
CA PHE A 247 -16.01 33.64 -3.36
C PHE A 247 -16.90 32.84 -4.32
N PHE A 248 -17.18 31.56 -4.00
CA PHE A 248 -18.09 30.71 -4.77
C PHE A 248 -19.55 30.80 -4.31
N SER A 249 -19.82 31.14 -3.05
CA SER A 249 -21.19 31.35 -2.57
C SER A 249 -21.84 32.62 -3.16
N ILE A 250 -21.03 33.57 -3.66
CA ILE A 250 -21.52 34.74 -4.41
C ILE A 250 -22.13 34.34 -5.77
N PHE A 251 -21.69 33.24 -6.39
CA PHE A 251 -22.14 32.83 -7.73
C PHE A 251 -23.22 31.74 -7.75
N SER A 252 -23.69 31.23 -6.61
CA SER A 252 -24.65 30.12 -6.60
C SER A 252 -25.51 30.06 -5.35
N SER A 253 -26.61 30.80 -5.38
CA SER A 253 -27.66 30.83 -4.34
C SER A 253 -28.56 29.59 -4.28
N ASN A 254 -28.26 28.50 -5.01
CA ASN A 254 -29.09 27.28 -5.06
C ASN A 254 -28.28 25.97 -5.00
N LEU A 255 -27.07 25.98 -4.41
CA LEU A 255 -26.13 24.88 -4.56
C LEU A 255 -26.17 23.86 -3.40
N SER A 256 -27.00 22.83 -3.58
CA SER A 256 -26.69 21.47 -3.11
C SER A 256 -25.51 20.83 -3.88
N MET A 257 -24.89 21.55 -4.84
CA MET A 257 -23.76 21.10 -5.68
C MET A 257 -22.34 21.45 -5.16
N LEU A 258 -22.12 21.54 -3.84
CA LEU A 258 -20.74 21.53 -3.30
C LEU A 258 -20.12 20.11 -3.32
N GLY A 259 -20.95 19.08 -3.45
CA GLY A 259 -20.53 17.77 -3.95
C GLY A 259 -20.51 17.83 -5.47
N GLY A 260 -19.33 17.78 -6.08
CA GLY A 260 -19.24 17.72 -7.54
C GLY A 260 -19.94 16.48 -8.09
N THR A 261 -20.47 16.57 -9.30
CA THR A 261 -21.13 15.45 -9.99
C THR A 261 -20.07 14.51 -10.56
N GLY A 262 -19.53 13.61 -9.72
CA GLY A 262 -18.65 12.57 -10.23
C GLY A 262 -18.19 11.58 -9.18
N ASN A 263 -17.55 10.53 -9.67
CA ASN A 263 -17.19 9.37 -8.87
C ASN A 263 -16.06 9.69 -7.88
N LEU A 264 -16.19 9.10 -6.69
CA LEU A 264 -15.09 9.02 -5.74
C LEU A 264 -13.99 8.13 -6.31
N THR A 265 -12.74 8.48 -6.01
CA THR A 265 -11.58 7.72 -6.46
C THR A 265 -10.71 7.38 -5.27
N ARG A 266 -10.36 6.10 -5.13
CA ARG A 266 -9.36 5.58 -4.20
C ARG A 266 -7.99 5.60 -4.87
N HIS A 267 -6.99 6.04 -4.12
CA HIS A 267 -5.58 6.06 -4.45
C HIS A 267 -4.85 5.24 -3.38
N HIS A 268 -4.58 3.97 -3.68
CA HIS A 268 -3.98 3.02 -2.73
C HIS A 268 -2.47 2.87 -2.97
N PRO A 269 -1.60 3.19 -1.99
CA PRO A 269 -0.17 2.96 -2.12
C PRO A 269 0.19 1.46 -2.14
N ILE A 270 0.63 0.93 -3.29
CA ILE A 270 1.02 -0.49 -3.46
C ILE A 270 2.25 -0.86 -2.62
N ILE A 271 3.19 0.07 -2.47
CA ILE A 271 4.30 -0.08 -1.54
C ILE A 271 4.22 1.10 -0.58
N PRO A 272 4.14 0.86 0.74
CA PRO A 272 4.18 1.94 1.71
C PRO A 272 5.45 2.77 1.54
N PHE A 273 5.32 4.06 1.22
CA PHE A 273 6.46 4.99 1.15
C PHE A 273 7.04 5.27 2.54
N LYS A 274 6.23 5.04 3.57
CA LYS A 274 6.51 5.31 4.98
C LYS A 274 5.90 4.22 5.83
N LYS A 275 6.52 3.96 6.99
CA LYS A 275 5.90 3.14 8.04
C LYS A 275 4.59 3.79 8.52
N GLN A 276 3.60 2.97 8.85
CA GLN A 276 2.30 3.41 9.33
C GLN A 276 2.40 4.44 10.48
N GLU A 277 3.28 4.21 11.46
CA GLU A 277 3.45 5.10 12.63
C GLU A 277 3.99 6.47 12.21
N ALA A 278 4.87 6.51 11.21
CA ALA A 278 5.40 7.76 10.66
C ALA A 278 4.32 8.51 9.85
N ILE A 279 3.40 7.80 9.20
CA ILE A 279 2.23 8.41 8.56
C ILE A 279 1.29 8.98 9.63
N ILE A 280 0.93 8.20 10.65
CA ILE A 280 0.08 8.64 11.77
C ILE A 280 0.69 9.85 12.46
N GLU A 281 2.00 9.85 12.70
CA GLU A 281 2.72 10.96 13.31
C GLU A 281 2.62 12.24 12.47
N ASP A 282 2.85 12.16 11.17
CA ASP A 282 2.78 13.33 10.30
C ASP A 282 1.36 13.87 10.14
N ILE A 283 0.36 12.98 10.08
CA ILE A 283 -1.05 13.38 10.13
C ILE A 283 -1.35 14.10 11.45
N SER A 284 -0.88 13.55 12.57
CA SER A 284 -1.12 14.13 13.90
C SER A 284 -0.47 15.49 14.05
N LYS A 285 0.75 15.68 13.53
CA LYS A 285 1.43 16.98 13.47
C LYS A 285 0.63 17.96 12.62
N ALA A 286 0.27 17.58 11.39
CA ALA A 286 -0.49 18.44 10.49
C ALA A 286 -1.81 18.92 11.11
N VAL A 287 -2.56 18.03 11.79
CA VAL A 287 -3.79 18.41 12.51
C VAL A 287 -3.48 19.30 13.72
N THR A 288 -2.44 18.99 14.50
CA THR A 288 -2.08 19.75 15.72
C THR A 288 -1.71 21.19 15.41
N ILE A 289 -0.89 21.40 14.38
CA ILE A 289 -0.44 22.74 13.96
C ILE A 289 -1.49 23.44 13.08
N ASN A 290 -2.59 22.75 12.77
CA ASN A 290 -3.62 23.19 11.84
C ASN A 290 -3.02 23.59 10.48
N TYR A 291 -2.22 22.69 9.92
CA TYR A 291 -1.41 22.93 8.72
C TYR A 291 -2.24 23.55 7.59
N GLY A 292 -1.65 24.57 6.97
CA GLY A 292 -2.22 25.34 5.87
C GLY A 292 -3.39 26.27 6.24
N LYS A 293 -3.68 26.48 7.53
CA LYS A 293 -4.57 27.56 7.97
C LYS A 293 -4.06 28.91 7.44
N GLY A 294 -4.90 29.62 6.68
CA GLY A 294 -4.56 30.92 6.12
C GLY A 294 -3.62 30.90 4.91
N THR A 295 -3.04 29.75 4.56
CA THR A 295 -2.15 29.58 3.39
C THR A 295 -2.66 28.55 2.39
N TYR A 296 -3.73 27.81 2.73
CA TYR A 296 -4.40 26.88 1.83
C TYR A 296 -4.95 27.60 0.59
N SER A 297 -4.67 27.01 -0.58
CA SER A 297 -5.30 27.40 -1.84
C SER A 297 -5.52 26.16 -2.72
N ILE A 298 -6.55 26.17 -3.56
CA ILE A 298 -6.83 25.07 -4.51
C ILE A 298 -5.69 24.94 -5.53
N THR A 299 -5.06 26.07 -5.88
CA THR A 299 -4.02 26.18 -6.91
C THR A 299 -2.61 26.26 -6.34
N SER A 300 -2.43 26.15 -5.02
CA SER A 300 -1.12 26.12 -4.35
C SER A 300 -1.27 25.65 -2.92
N ASN A 301 -0.41 24.74 -2.44
CA ASN A 301 -0.54 24.14 -1.10
C ASN A 301 -1.95 23.57 -0.84
N ASN A 302 -2.42 22.78 -1.80
CA ASN A 302 -3.78 22.25 -1.82
C ASN A 302 -3.93 20.93 -1.05
N CYS A 303 -5.12 20.35 -1.08
CA CYS A 303 -5.42 19.09 -0.39
C CYS A 303 -4.61 17.90 -0.88
N GLU A 304 -4.24 17.86 -2.16
CA GLU A 304 -3.39 16.80 -2.71
C GLU A 304 -1.96 16.86 -2.16
N HIS A 305 -1.42 18.07 -1.94
CA HIS A 305 -0.11 18.24 -1.29
C HIS A 305 -0.13 17.60 0.09
N LEU A 306 -1.08 17.97 0.95
CA LEU A 306 -1.18 17.43 2.31
C LEU A 306 -1.19 15.89 2.31
N VAL A 307 -2.06 15.26 1.51
CA VAL A 307 -2.21 13.80 1.55
C VAL A 307 -0.97 13.08 1.02
N ASN A 308 -0.38 13.56 -0.08
CA ASN A 308 0.84 12.98 -0.65
C ASN A 308 2.03 13.17 0.29
N MET A 309 2.06 14.31 0.97
CA MET A 309 3.07 14.65 1.94
C MET A 309 2.99 13.71 3.16
N CYS A 310 1.83 13.56 3.77
CA CYS A 310 1.65 12.68 4.93
C CYS A 310 1.85 11.19 4.59
N VAL A 311 1.23 10.70 3.50
CA VAL A 311 1.19 9.26 3.16
C VAL A 311 2.42 8.83 2.36
N LEU A 312 2.79 9.62 1.33
CA LEU A 312 3.87 9.27 0.39
C LEU A 312 5.22 9.91 0.76
N GLY A 313 5.23 10.89 1.68
CA GLY A 313 6.43 11.67 1.99
C GLY A 313 6.83 12.64 0.88
N ILE A 314 5.90 12.97 -0.03
CA ILE A 314 6.16 13.81 -1.22
C ILE A 314 5.28 15.06 -1.15
N ASN A 315 5.88 16.23 -0.98
CA ASN A 315 5.15 17.50 -1.04
C ASN A 315 4.92 17.93 -2.49
N ARG A 316 3.97 17.28 -3.19
CA ARG A 316 3.56 17.64 -4.55
C ARG A 316 2.10 17.32 -4.85
N SER A 317 1.53 18.08 -5.77
CA SER A 317 0.19 17.92 -6.33
C SER A 317 0.24 17.68 -7.83
N GLY A 318 -0.34 16.57 -8.28
CA GLY A 318 -0.53 16.30 -9.70
C GLY A 318 -1.47 17.30 -10.38
N GLN A 319 -2.34 17.97 -9.62
CA GLN A 319 -3.24 19.00 -10.15
C GLN A 319 -2.55 20.35 -10.43
N VAL A 320 -1.46 20.66 -9.73
CA VAL A 320 -0.90 22.02 -9.69
C VAL A 320 0.56 22.09 -10.15
N ASP A 321 1.42 21.16 -9.72
CA ASP A 321 2.87 21.32 -9.89
C ASP A 321 3.39 20.97 -11.30
N GLY A 322 2.51 20.56 -12.20
CA GLY A 322 2.88 20.21 -13.58
C GLY A 322 3.95 19.11 -13.68
N LYS A 323 4.66 19.07 -14.80
CA LYS A 323 5.73 18.07 -15.08
C LYS A 323 7.12 18.48 -14.55
N PHE A 324 7.29 19.72 -14.10
CA PHE A 324 8.63 20.23 -13.78
C PHE A 324 9.10 19.77 -12.41
N TRP A 325 10.31 19.22 -12.39
CA TRP A 325 10.89 18.65 -11.18
C TRP A 325 11.55 19.76 -10.34
N LYS A 326 10.95 20.12 -9.20
CA LYS A 326 11.68 20.77 -8.10
C LYS A 326 12.25 19.70 -7.16
N PRO A 327 13.56 19.71 -6.82
CA PRO A 327 14.17 18.72 -5.96
C PRO A 327 13.35 18.53 -4.67
N SER A 328 13.23 17.26 -4.25
CA SER A 328 12.47 16.76 -3.11
C SER A 328 12.47 17.71 -1.91
N PHE A 329 11.33 18.38 -1.69
CA PHE A 329 11.04 19.03 -0.41
C PHE A 329 10.56 17.95 0.53
N TRP A 330 11.44 17.52 1.44
CA TRP A 330 11.11 16.56 2.47
C TRP A 330 10.23 17.26 3.49
N LEU A 331 9.03 16.72 3.68
CA LEU A 331 8.11 17.09 4.75
C LEU A 331 8.78 17.22 6.11
N TYR A 332 9.75 16.35 6.37
CA TYR A 332 10.53 16.34 7.60
C TYR A 332 11.28 17.65 7.87
N LYS A 333 11.49 18.56 6.92
CA LYS A 333 12.11 19.85 7.23
C LYS A 333 11.09 20.90 7.63
N GLU A 334 9.98 20.99 6.89
CA GLU A 334 8.95 22.02 7.07
C GLU A 334 8.05 21.73 8.28
N LEU A 335 7.50 20.50 8.38
CA LEU A 335 6.74 20.11 9.56
C LEU A 335 7.61 20.01 10.81
N LYS A 336 8.89 19.66 10.68
CA LYS A 336 9.77 19.54 11.85
C LYS A 336 10.21 20.90 12.37
N SER A 337 10.51 21.88 11.53
CA SER A 337 10.82 23.23 12.02
C SER A 337 9.62 23.81 12.78
N GLU A 338 8.40 23.66 12.24
CA GLU A 338 7.19 24.16 12.90
C GLU A 338 6.76 23.31 14.11
N ALA A 339 6.93 21.98 14.06
CA ALA A 339 6.56 21.10 15.16
C ALA A 339 7.60 21.03 16.28
N ASP A 340 8.90 21.23 15.99
CA ASP A 340 9.94 21.30 17.02
C ASP A 340 9.81 22.61 17.83
N GLU A 341 9.29 23.69 17.22
CA GLU A 341 8.87 24.90 17.94
C GLU A 341 7.63 24.63 18.82
N LEU A 342 6.70 23.79 18.35
CA LEU A 342 5.54 23.33 19.11
C LEU A 342 5.88 22.12 19.99
N ASN A 343 6.70 22.36 21.02
CA ASN A 343 7.09 21.47 22.11
C ASN A 343 6.31 20.12 22.15
N TYR A 344 6.98 18.99 21.85
CA TYR A 344 6.43 17.61 21.77
C TYR A 344 5.61 17.13 23.00
N GLN A 345 5.62 17.90 24.09
CA GLN A 345 4.74 17.70 25.24
C GLN A 345 3.31 18.20 25.03
N ASN A 346 2.99 18.78 23.87
CA ASN A 346 1.65 19.25 23.57
C ASN A 346 0.62 18.10 23.71
N SER A 347 -0.30 18.25 24.66
CA SER A 347 -1.35 17.27 24.95
C SER A 347 -2.26 17.03 23.74
N PHE A 348 -2.43 18.04 22.87
CA PHE A 348 -3.19 17.92 21.63
C PHE A 348 -2.55 16.94 20.64
N TYR A 349 -1.23 16.99 20.43
CA TYR A 349 -0.54 16.06 19.55
C TYR A 349 -0.70 14.61 19.99
N ARG A 350 -0.49 14.33 21.29
CA ARG A 350 -0.68 12.98 21.85
C ARG A 350 -2.14 12.52 21.72
N SER A 351 -3.09 13.42 21.94
CA SER A 351 -4.52 13.15 21.78
C SER A 351 -4.86 12.78 20.33
N TYR A 352 -4.41 13.56 19.34
CA TYR A 352 -4.63 13.28 17.93
C TYR A 352 -3.96 11.99 17.49
N LYS A 353 -2.70 11.75 17.88
CA LYS A 353 -1.98 10.51 17.59
C LYS A 353 -2.71 9.28 18.12
N SER A 354 -3.19 9.36 19.36
CA SER A 354 -4.02 8.31 19.96
C SER A 354 -5.35 8.14 19.23
N HIS A 355 -6.03 9.23 18.90
CA HIS A 355 -7.31 9.21 18.20
C HIS A 355 -7.21 8.56 16.81
N ILE A 356 -6.23 9.00 16.02
CA ILE A 356 -5.96 8.47 14.66
C ILE A 356 -5.59 6.99 14.75
N GLY A 357 -4.65 6.62 15.64
CA GLY A 357 -4.29 5.22 15.86
C GLY A 357 -5.47 4.35 16.28
N ASN A 358 -6.38 4.88 17.10
CA ASN A 358 -7.61 4.18 17.48
C ASN A 358 -8.60 4.02 16.32
N CYS A 359 -8.72 5.00 15.42
CA CYS A 359 -9.57 4.87 14.23
C CYS A 359 -9.07 3.75 13.33
N ILE A 360 -7.77 3.74 13.02
CA ILE A 360 -7.12 2.72 12.19
C ILE A 360 -7.31 1.33 12.82
N ARG A 361 -7.01 1.21 14.12
CA ARG A 361 -7.16 -0.05 14.86
C ARG A 361 -8.60 -0.57 14.84
N ARG A 362 -9.59 0.28 15.14
CA ARG A 362 -11.02 -0.10 15.16
C ARG A 362 -11.52 -0.49 13.77
N ALA A 363 -11.07 0.20 12.73
CA ALA A 363 -11.38 -0.18 11.35
C ALA A 363 -10.78 -1.54 10.98
N GLY A 364 -9.58 -1.82 11.47
CA GLY A 364 -8.97 -3.15 11.34
C GLY A 364 -9.73 -4.25 12.11
N GLU A 365 -10.33 -3.92 13.25
CA GLU A 365 -11.10 -4.87 14.09
C GLU A 365 -12.52 -5.14 13.57
N SER A 366 -13.17 -4.15 12.97
CA SER A 366 -14.57 -4.21 12.52
C SER A 366 -14.74 -4.74 11.08
N ARG A 367 -13.65 -4.91 10.34
CA ARG A 367 -13.69 -5.30 8.94
C ARG A 367 -13.95 -6.80 8.78
N ASN A 368 -14.75 -7.13 7.77
CA ASN A 368 -14.97 -8.50 7.34
C ASN A 368 -13.82 -8.96 6.45
N TYR A 369 -13.00 -9.86 6.98
CA TYR A 369 -11.92 -10.50 6.23
C TYR A 369 -12.39 -11.82 5.63
N THR A 370 -11.90 -12.14 4.43
CA THR A 370 -12.07 -13.46 3.80
C THR A 370 -11.19 -14.52 4.45
N ARG A 371 -10.20 -14.09 5.26
CA ARG A 371 -9.30 -14.94 6.05
C ARG A 371 -9.26 -14.52 7.51
N SER A 372 -9.04 -15.48 8.40
CA SER A 372 -8.84 -15.21 9.82
C SER A 372 -7.52 -14.47 10.06
N LYS A 373 -7.44 -13.67 11.14
CA LYS A 373 -6.19 -12.97 11.51
C LYS A 373 -5.03 -13.93 11.70
N CYS A 374 -5.29 -15.14 12.22
CA CYS A 374 -4.26 -16.16 12.41
C CYS A 374 -3.69 -16.68 11.09
N GLU A 375 -4.52 -16.86 10.06
CA GLU A 375 -4.04 -17.21 8.72
C GLU A 375 -3.17 -16.10 8.15
N ILE A 376 -3.63 -14.85 8.24
CA ILE A 376 -2.89 -13.67 7.77
C ILE A 376 -1.51 -13.60 8.44
N GLU A 377 -1.47 -13.76 9.77
CA GLU A 377 -0.22 -13.70 10.54
C GLU A 377 0.78 -14.79 10.19
N ARG A 378 0.32 -15.94 9.67
CA ARG A 378 1.18 -17.03 9.20
C ARG A 378 1.70 -16.82 7.79
N GLU A 379 1.09 -15.93 7.01
CA GLU A 379 1.51 -15.58 5.66
C GLU A 379 2.62 -14.51 5.65
N LYS A 380 3.63 -14.74 6.49
CA LYS A 380 4.85 -13.96 6.57
C LYS A 380 6.03 -14.91 6.75
N PHE A 381 7.18 -14.50 6.25
CA PHE A 381 8.44 -15.15 6.55
C PHE A 381 8.96 -14.69 7.91
N ASP A 382 9.29 -15.63 8.79
CA ASP A 382 9.88 -15.34 10.09
C ASP A 382 11.34 -14.87 9.95
N LYS A 383 12.01 -15.31 8.88
CA LYS A 383 13.41 -14.96 8.58
C LYS A 383 13.58 -14.65 7.10
N ARG A 384 14.67 -13.96 6.78
CA ARG A 384 15.18 -13.87 5.41
C ARG A 384 15.67 -15.25 4.97
N ILE A 385 15.20 -15.72 3.82
CA ILE A 385 15.55 -17.03 3.28
C ILE A 385 16.15 -16.86 1.90
N GLU A 386 17.31 -17.48 1.70
CA GLU A 386 18.01 -17.47 0.43
C GLU A 386 18.14 -18.90 -0.09
N LEU A 387 17.68 -19.11 -1.32
CA LEU A 387 17.65 -20.40 -1.99
C LEU A 387 18.39 -20.34 -3.32
N GLN A 388 18.96 -21.46 -3.72
CA GLN A 388 19.66 -21.64 -4.98
C GLN A 388 19.11 -22.89 -5.68
N PRO A 389 18.10 -22.74 -6.56
CA PRO A 389 17.60 -23.85 -7.38
C PRO A 389 18.74 -24.56 -8.12
N ASN A 390 18.82 -25.88 -7.99
CA ASN A 390 19.82 -26.70 -8.66
C ASN A 390 19.18 -27.97 -9.26
N PRO A 391 19.02 -28.06 -10.59
CA PRO A 391 19.39 -27.06 -11.59
C PRO A 391 18.51 -25.80 -11.50
N PRO A 392 18.93 -24.66 -12.10
CA PRO A 392 18.09 -23.47 -12.23
C PRO A 392 16.71 -23.81 -12.80
N CYS A 393 15.64 -23.30 -12.19
CA CYS A 393 14.26 -23.67 -12.54
C CYS A 393 13.44 -22.45 -13.01
N LYS A 394 12.45 -22.66 -13.88
CA LYS A 394 11.47 -21.62 -14.18
C LYS A 394 10.43 -21.54 -13.05
N ILE A 395 9.74 -20.41 -12.94
CA ILE A 395 8.46 -20.33 -12.21
C ILE A 395 7.50 -21.26 -12.97
N GLN A 396 6.98 -22.31 -12.32
CA GLN A 396 6.47 -23.51 -13.02
C GLN A 396 4.97 -23.57 -13.34
#